data_AF-A0A9K3PR68-F1
#
_entry.id   AF-A0A9K3PR68-F1
#
_cell.length_a   1.000
_cell.length_b   1.000
_cell.length_c   1.000
_cell.angle_alpha   90.00
_cell.angle_beta   90.00
_cell.angle_gamma   90.00
#
_symmetry.space_group_name_H-M   'P 1'
#
loop_
_entity.id
_entity.type
_entity.pdbx_description
1 polymer ?
#
loop_
_entity_poly.entity_id
_entity_poly.type
_entity_poly.pdbx_seq_one_letter_code
_entity_poly.pdbx_strand_id
1 'polypeptide(L)'
;MRDTNNIVFLVTGASRGLGRAIALTSAKYYLTKYNDDSKSRLQLHYILVARSASGLEELKDKLENISTSDNVRISAHCHIVDLGNLDDLDANLDKILKDVDSITSDESSGDQHNIFFINNAGSLGHLGPCTTSPSLQDMRQTLDLNVTSCLWSSVKVAQHIKRKQEQRSTNSTLNAVLVNISSLVAISDDFVTMGIYSAGKGAREKYHTLLAKEELQTSLDPLTTIKTLNYAPGPLETDMTTSLRNSESLDSNLQKNFDKQLLNVNDSAWKLIRLLDSNDFDSGAHVDYFDLPDSPPSRPCGCDTFVAFPPATPPGIIIFGKNSDRPTGEGQSNRRYPQKKYPPGSKVKCTYIEIDQVETTHAVLLSQIDWMFGAEMGSNEKGVVIGNEAIWTRDECKSEPKYLLGMDLVRLGLERGETALHALNVITELLEKHGQGGPCAEDDPSFCYHNSYLILDGSEAWVLETSGRHWVAQRITKGVRNISNCMSIRSDFDLCSDNVCHHATKQGYWKESDGPLDFAAAFSTCGNAETEMSDQRFCGGRKLLEKHSNKGTMTKEAMMEILRDHKSGICMHGGGFETTSAWVSEFTTNGKDTNVRHFVTGGPHPCKKAFREESII
;
A
#
# COMPACT_ATOMS: atom_id res chain seq x y z
N MET A 1 27.63 -12.40 -16.51
CA MET A 1 26.96 -11.10 -16.73
C MET A 1 25.88 -10.99 -15.66
N ARG A 2 25.49 -9.77 -15.24
CA ARG A 2 24.31 -9.62 -14.36
C ARG A 2 23.07 -9.72 -15.23
N ASP A 3 22.05 -10.44 -14.80
CA ASP A 3 20.77 -10.54 -15.51
C ASP A 3 20.13 -9.15 -15.64
N THR A 4 19.57 -8.84 -16.81
CA THR A 4 18.94 -7.55 -17.10
C THR A 4 17.43 -7.73 -17.26
N ASN A 5 16.67 -6.97 -16.47
CA ASN A 5 15.23 -6.83 -16.67
C ASN A 5 14.95 -5.63 -17.57
N ASN A 6 14.26 -5.86 -18.68
CA ASN A 6 13.87 -4.85 -19.65
C ASN A 6 12.37 -4.64 -19.56
N ILE A 7 11.94 -3.40 -19.28
CA ILE A 7 10.53 -3.03 -19.26
C ILE A 7 10.28 -2.01 -20.37
N VAL A 8 9.37 -2.33 -21.28
CA VAL A 8 9.04 -1.49 -22.43
C VAL A 8 7.63 -0.93 -22.25
N PHE A 9 7.52 0.39 -22.15
CA PHE A 9 6.25 1.11 -22.16
C PHE A 9 6.00 1.69 -23.55
N LEU A 10 5.09 1.07 -24.30
CA LEU A 10 4.58 1.64 -25.56
C LEU A 10 3.28 2.39 -25.28
N VAL A 11 3.32 3.72 -25.26
CA VAL A 11 2.21 4.57 -24.79
C VAL A 11 1.64 5.43 -25.92
N THR A 12 0.37 5.23 -26.26
CA THR A 12 -0.34 6.10 -27.21
C THR A 12 -0.98 7.30 -26.50
N GLY A 13 -1.02 8.46 -27.16
CA GLY A 13 -1.50 9.70 -26.53
C GLY A 13 -0.58 10.20 -25.41
N ALA A 14 0.73 9.94 -25.50
CA ALA A 14 1.69 10.19 -24.43
C ALA A 14 1.98 11.68 -24.16
N SER A 15 1.69 12.58 -25.10
CA SER A 15 2.07 14.00 -24.99
C SER A 15 1.40 14.75 -23.82
N ARG A 16 0.25 14.29 -23.31
CA ARG A 16 -0.55 15.00 -22.28
C ARG A 16 -1.45 14.07 -21.48
N GLY A 17 -2.09 14.61 -20.44
CA GLY A 17 -3.10 13.92 -19.63
C GLY A 17 -2.58 12.60 -19.04
N LEU A 18 -3.44 11.58 -19.02
CA LEU A 18 -3.13 10.28 -18.43
C LEU A 18 -1.93 9.58 -19.09
N GLY A 19 -1.83 9.61 -20.42
CA GLY A 19 -0.69 9.00 -21.14
C GLY A 19 0.66 9.56 -20.70
N ARG A 20 0.73 10.89 -20.50
CA ARG A 20 1.93 11.57 -19.97
C ARG A 20 2.24 11.13 -18.53
N ALA A 21 1.20 11.08 -17.69
CA ALA A 21 1.33 10.68 -16.29
C ALA A 21 1.80 9.23 -16.14
N ILE A 22 1.25 8.29 -16.93
CA ILE A 22 1.66 6.87 -16.94
C ILE A 22 3.16 6.73 -17.20
N ALA A 23 3.69 7.45 -18.19
CA ALA A 23 5.12 7.40 -18.51
C ALA A 23 5.99 7.93 -17.35
N LEU A 24 5.68 9.11 -16.80
CA LEU A 24 6.47 9.69 -15.71
C LEU A 24 6.34 8.91 -14.39
N THR A 25 5.14 8.44 -14.08
CA THR A 25 4.86 7.69 -12.85
C THR A 25 5.52 6.32 -12.86
N SER A 26 5.49 5.61 -13.99
CA SER A 26 6.20 4.33 -14.10
C SER A 26 7.70 4.47 -13.87
N ALA A 27 8.34 5.52 -14.40
CA ALA A 27 9.77 5.75 -14.20
C ALA A 27 10.09 5.91 -12.71
N LYS A 28 9.30 6.74 -12.00
CA LYS A 28 9.44 6.96 -10.55
C LYS A 28 9.16 5.71 -9.73
N TYR A 29 8.13 4.94 -10.08
CA TYR A 29 7.78 3.67 -9.44
C TYR A 29 8.97 2.71 -9.46
N TYR A 30 9.52 2.45 -10.64
CA TYR A 30 10.58 1.47 -10.81
C TYR A 30 11.93 1.94 -10.25
N LEU A 31 12.23 3.23 -10.29
CA LEU A 31 13.41 3.79 -9.61
C LEU A 31 13.35 3.60 -8.09
N THR A 32 12.17 3.76 -7.51
CA THR A 32 11.96 3.54 -6.07
C THR A 32 12.12 2.06 -5.72
N LYS A 33 11.63 1.17 -6.59
CA LYS A 33 11.67 -0.29 -6.40
C LYS A 33 13.07 -0.91 -6.57
N TYR A 34 13.93 -0.35 -7.43
CA TYR A 34 15.24 -0.93 -7.81
C TYR A 34 16.45 -0.17 -7.25
N ASN A 35 16.35 0.39 -6.04
CA ASN A 35 17.46 1.11 -5.41
C ASN A 35 18.63 0.17 -4.99
N ASP A 36 19.81 0.74 -4.75
CA ASP A 36 21.22 0.22 -4.75
C ASP A 36 21.61 -1.24 -4.36
N ASP A 37 20.69 -2.13 -3.98
CA ASP A 37 21.00 -3.50 -3.48
C ASP A 37 20.56 -4.64 -4.42
N SER A 38 20.09 -4.33 -5.65
CA SER A 38 19.66 -5.34 -6.61
C SER A 38 20.84 -6.01 -7.35
N LYS A 39 20.87 -7.35 -7.36
CA LYS A 39 21.85 -8.14 -8.15
C LYS A 39 21.63 -8.01 -9.67
N SER A 40 20.47 -7.54 -10.12
CA SER A 40 20.07 -7.36 -11.51
C SER A 40 20.01 -5.89 -11.93
N ARG A 41 20.21 -5.63 -13.23
CA ARG A 41 20.06 -4.29 -13.83
C ARG A 41 18.65 -4.13 -14.39
N LEU A 42 18.09 -2.93 -14.28
CA LEU A 42 16.81 -2.57 -14.89
C LEU A 42 17.03 -1.58 -16.03
N GLN A 43 16.39 -1.84 -17.17
CA GLN A 43 16.28 -0.88 -18.26
C GLN A 43 14.81 -0.58 -18.52
N LEU A 44 14.45 0.69 -18.42
CA LEU A 44 13.13 1.21 -18.75
C LEU A 44 13.19 1.87 -20.11
N HIS A 45 12.41 1.37 -21.06
CA HIS A 45 12.35 1.89 -22.42
C HIS A 45 10.96 2.44 -22.69
N TYR A 46 10.89 3.70 -23.15
CA TYR A 46 9.63 4.38 -23.44
C TYR A 46 9.48 4.63 -24.93
N ILE A 47 8.46 4.05 -25.55
CA ILE A 47 8.08 4.35 -26.93
C ILE A 47 6.81 5.20 -26.88
N LEU A 48 6.96 6.49 -27.18
CA LEU A 48 5.96 7.52 -26.92
C LEU A 48 5.31 7.96 -28.24
N VAL A 49 4.00 7.77 -28.36
CA VAL A 49 3.24 8.05 -29.60
C VAL A 49 2.21 9.15 -29.37
N ALA A 50 2.28 10.24 -30.13
CA ALA A 50 1.27 11.31 -30.14
C ALA A 50 1.42 12.20 -31.38
N ARG A 51 0.46 13.11 -31.60
CA ARG A 51 0.56 14.13 -32.67
C ARG A 51 1.44 15.32 -32.31
N SER A 52 1.56 15.64 -31.02
CA SER A 52 2.30 16.81 -30.55
C SER A 52 3.79 16.50 -30.43
N ALA A 53 4.59 16.96 -31.38
CA ALA A 53 6.04 16.83 -31.34
C ALA A 53 6.63 17.46 -30.07
N SER A 54 6.26 18.71 -29.77
CA SER A 54 6.77 19.42 -28.59
C SER A 54 6.40 18.74 -27.27
N GLY A 55 5.18 18.21 -27.16
CA GLY A 55 4.75 17.50 -25.94
C GLY A 55 5.44 16.15 -25.75
N LEU A 56 5.84 15.48 -26.84
CA LEU A 56 6.65 14.27 -26.80
C LEU A 56 8.10 14.56 -26.41
N GLU A 57 8.74 15.56 -27.03
CA GLU A 57 10.11 15.96 -26.68
C GLU A 57 10.20 16.42 -25.21
N GLU A 58 9.24 17.23 -24.74
CA GLU A 58 9.18 17.62 -23.33
C GLU A 58 8.93 16.42 -22.39
N LEU A 59 8.30 15.33 -22.86
CA LEU A 59 8.17 14.10 -22.07
C LEU A 59 9.50 13.37 -21.99
N LYS A 60 10.13 13.18 -23.15
CA LYS A 60 11.41 12.51 -23.31
C LYS A 60 12.47 13.16 -22.44
N ASP A 61 12.62 14.49 -22.54
CA ASP A 61 13.56 15.25 -21.72
C ASP A 61 13.31 15.03 -20.23
N LYS A 62 12.03 15.02 -19.81
CA LYS A 62 11.72 14.77 -18.39
C LYS A 62 12.08 13.37 -17.96
N LEU A 63 11.82 12.34 -18.76
CA LEU A 63 12.14 10.94 -18.46
C LEU A 63 13.65 10.71 -18.36
N GLU A 64 14.41 11.23 -19.34
CA GLU A 64 15.86 11.06 -19.41
C GLU A 64 16.60 11.87 -18.32
N ASN A 65 15.98 12.94 -17.81
CA ASN A 65 16.52 13.73 -16.68
C ASN A 65 16.12 13.19 -15.29
N ILE A 66 15.32 12.13 -15.18
CA ILE A 66 15.06 11.53 -13.86
C ILE A 66 16.36 10.89 -13.37
N SER A 67 16.77 11.20 -12.13
CA SER A 67 18.01 10.68 -11.54
C SER A 67 18.08 9.16 -11.66
N THR A 68 19.07 8.67 -12.40
CA THR A 68 19.33 7.24 -12.60
C THR A 68 20.37 6.77 -11.59
N SER A 69 20.32 5.48 -11.24
CA SER A 69 21.38 4.80 -10.48
C SER A 69 22.19 3.91 -11.43
N ASP A 70 23.33 3.39 -10.99
CA ASP A 70 24.11 2.42 -11.78
C ASP A 70 23.30 1.16 -12.17
N ASN A 71 22.20 0.91 -11.44
CA ASN A 71 21.33 -0.25 -11.64
C ASN A 71 20.09 0.04 -12.50
N VAL A 72 19.68 1.31 -12.71
CA VAL A 72 18.48 1.65 -13.49
C VAL A 72 18.83 2.61 -14.63
N ARG A 73 18.53 2.23 -15.87
CA ARG A 73 18.67 3.09 -17.06
C ARG A 73 17.32 3.39 -17.68
N ILE A 74 17.16 4.60 -18.20
CA ILE A 74 15.94 5.06 -18.87
C ILE A 74 16.30 5.50 -20.30
N SER A 75 15.48 5.12 -21.27
CA SER A 75 15.56 5.57 -22.67
C SER A 75 14.16 5.95 -23.18
N ALA A 76 14.07 6.92 -24.09
CA ALA A 76 12.80 7.31 -24.69
C ALA A 76 12.89 7.61 -26.20
N HIS A 77 11.92 7.07 -26.95
CA HIS A 77 11.79 7.16 -28.40
C HIS A 77 10.44 7.79 -28.75
N CYS A 78 10.43 8.82 -29.60
CA CYS A 78 9.22 9.57 -29.93
C CYS A 78 8.75 9.29 -31.36
N HIS A 79 7.46 8.99 -31.52
CA HIS A 79 6.79 8.79 -32.81
C HIS A 79 5.65 9.79 -32.98
N ILE A 80 5.81 10.70 -33.93
CA ILE A 80 4.79 11.70 -34.27
C ILE A 80 3.80 11.05 -35.24
N VAL A 81 2.66 10.60 -34.72
CA VAL A 81 1.67 9.82 -35.48
C VAL A 81 0.27 10.32 -35.20
N ASP A 82 -0.51 10.54 -36.26
CA ASP A 82 -1.96 10.66 -36.16
C ASP A 82 -2.61 9.29 -36.30
N LEU A 83 -3.01 8.71 -35.17
CA LEU A 83 -3.66 7.39 -35.14
C LEU A 83 -5.03 7.39 -35.83
N GLY A 84 -5.65 8.55 -36.04
CA GLY A 84 -6.91 8.66 -36.79
C GLY A 84 -6.72 8.59 -38.31
N ASN A 85 -5.49 8.72 -38.81
CA ASN A 85 -5.18 8.53 -40.22
C ASN A 85 -4.92 7.04 -40.50
N LEU A 86 -5.97 6.34 -40.91
CA LEU A 86 -5.92 4.89 -41.13
C LEU A 86 -5.07 4.48 -42.35
N ASP A 87 -4.93 5.36 -43.34
CA ASP A 87 -4.18 5.05 -44.58
C ASP A 87 -2.69 4.78 -44.30
N ASP A 88 -2.12 5.50 -43.32
CA ASP A 88 -0.72 5.37 -42.93
C ASP A 88 -0.53 4.55 -41.64
N LEU A 89 -1.61 4.06 -41.02
CA LEU A 89 -1.55 3.46 -39.68
C LEU A 89 -0.66 2.22 -39.64
N ASP A 90 -0.77 1.32 -40.63
CA ASP A 90 0.08 0.13 -40.72
C ASP A 90 1.56 0.48 -40.83
N ALA A 91 1.91 1.39 -41.74
CA ALA A 91 3.28 1.83 -41.94
C ALA A 91 3.87 2.52 -40.70
N ASN A 92 3.04 3.22 -39.93
CA ASN A 92 3.45 3.87 -38.68
C ASN A 92 3.63 2.86 -37.54
N LEU A 93 2.72 1.88 -37.40
CA LEU A 93 2.86 0.79 -36.42
C LEU A 93 4.09 -0.06 -36.72
N ASP A 94 4.39 -0.35 -37.99
CA ASP A 94 5.59 -1.09 -38.38
C ASP A 94 6.88 -0.33 -38.03
N LYS A 95 6.88 1.02 -38.05
CA LYS A 95 8.02 1.83 -37.57
C LYS A 95 8.17 1.76 -36.05
N ILE A 96 7.04 1.86 -35.33
CA ILE A 96 7.00 1.77 -33.85
C ILE A 96 7.51 0.40 -33.37
N LEU A 97 7.07 -0.69 -34.02
CA LEU A 97 7.43 -2.05 -33.65
C LEU A 97 8.92 -2.38 -33.92
N LYS A 98 9.60 -1.65 -34.80
CA LYS A 98 11.06 -1.77 -34.98
C LYS A 98 11.84 -1.34 -33.73
N ASP A 99 11.34 -0.38 -32.96
CA ASP A 99 11.97 -0.01 -31.69
C ASP A 99 11.82 -1.15 -30.67
N VAL A 100 10.64 -1.79 -30.64
CA VAL A 100 10.42 -3.01 -29.83
C VAL A 100 11.38 -4.11 -30.25
N ASP A 101 11.60 -4.31 -31.55
CA ASP A 101 12.57 -5.28 -32.06
C ASP A 101 13.99 -4.96 -31.60
N SER A 102 14.40 -3.70 -31.69
CA SER A 102 15.72 -3.26 -31.25
C SER A 102 15.95 -3.56 -29.76
N ILE A 103 14.96 -3.29 -28.91
CA ILE A 103 15.06 -3.49 -27.46
C ILE A 103 15.02 -4.98 -27.07
N THR A 104 14.28 -5.79 -27.82
CA THR A 104 14.06 -7.22 -27.51
C THR A 104 15.00 -8.17 -28.26
N SER A 105 15.94 -7.64 -29.04
CA SER A 105 16.87 -8.41 -29.88
C SER A 105 18.03 -9.07 -29.11
N ASP A 106 18.38 -8.59 -27.92
CA ASP A 106 19.42 -9.19 -27.09
C ASP A 106 18.86 -10.43 -26.37
N GLU A 107 19.38 -11.61 -26.72
CA GLU A 107 18.97 -12.91 -26.17
C GLU A 107 20.02 -13.48 -25.22
N SER A 108 20.67 -12.60 -24.46
CA SER A 108 21.65 -13.04 -23.46
C SER A 108 20.97 -13.93 -22.40
N SER A 109 21.65 -15.00 -21.98
CA SER A 109 21.11 -15.99 -21.06
C SER A 109 20.72 -15.35 -19.72
N GLY A 110 19.42 -15.27 -19.42
CA GLY A 110 18.89 -14.73 -18.16
C GLY A 110 18.09 -13.43 -18.29
N ASP A 111 18.07 -12.78 -19.47
CA ASP A 111 17.34 -11.53 -19.64
C ASP A 111 15.80 -11.74 -19.69
N GLN A 112 15.09 -10.85 -19.01
CA GLN A 112 13.63 -10.81 -18.96
C GLN A 112 13.13 -9.55 -19.67
N HIS A 113 12.06 -9.70 -20.47
CA HIS A 113 11.43 -8.58 -21.16
C HIS A 113 9.93 -8.54 -20.81
N ASN A 114 9.47 -7.40 -20.32
CA ASN A 114 8.06 -7.14 -20.04
C ASN A 114 7.60 -5.96 -20.89
N ILE A 115 6.64 -6.19 -21.79
CA ILE A 115 6.10 -5.16 -22.68
C ILE A 115 4.71 -4.73 -22.20
N PHE A 116 4.54 -3.45 -21.93
CA PHE A 116 3.26 -2.84 -21.61
C PHE A 116 2.81 -1.95 -22.79
N PHE A 117 1.81 -2.42 -23.54
CA PHE A 117 1.19 -1.61 -24.58
C PHE A 117 -0.01 -0.86 -24.02
N ILE A 118 0.14 0.45 -23.81
CA ILE A 118 -0.88 1.32 -23.23
C ILE A 118 -1.64 2.03 -24.35
N ASN A 119 -2.80 1.47 -24.70
CA ASN A 119 -3.69 2.03 -25.71
C ASN A 119 -4.56 3.13 -25.08
N ASN A 120 -3.97 4.30 -24.87
CA ASN A 120 -4.56 5.44 -24.15
C ASN A 120 -5.18 6.51 -25.07
N ALA A 121 -4.71 6.65 -26.31
CA ALA A 121 -5.22 7.66 -27.23
C ALA A 121 -6.74 7.53 -27.46
N GLY A 122 -7.42 8.67 -27.41
CA GLY A 122 -8.85 8.78 -27.68
C GLY A 122 -9.34 10.23 -27.66
N SER A 123 -10.57 10.44 -28.11
CA SER A 123 -11.28 11.72 -28.14
C SER A 123 -12.72 11.53 -27.65
N LEU A 124 -13.35 12.61 -27.18
CA LEU A 124 -14.76 12.59 -26.75
C LEU A 124 -15.74 12.41 -27.92
N GLY A 125 -15.38 12.91 -29.11
CA GLY A 125 -16.34 13.02 -30.21
C GLY A 125 -17.46 14.03 -29.90
N HIS A 126 -18.58 13.88 -30.59
CA HIS A 126 -19.77 14.71 -30.39
C HIS A 126 -20.37 14.56 -28.98
N LEU A 127 -20.68 15.70 -28.36
CA LEU A 127 -21.47 15.78 -27.12
C LEU A 127 -22.86 16.32 -27.48
N GLY A 128 -23.91 15.63 -27.08
CA GLY A 128 -25.31 15.99 -27.33
C GLY A 128 -26.21 14.78 -27.58
N PRO A 129 -27.53 14.97 -27.73
CA PRO A 129 -28.44 13.89 -28.11
C PRO A 129 -27.97 13.20 -29.39
N CYS A 130 -28.05 11.87 -29.48
CA CYS A 130 -27.51 11.12 -30.64
C CYS A 130 -28.07 11.61 -31.99
N THR A 131 -29.32 12.08 -32.00
CA THR A 131 -30.00 12.65 -33.18
C THR A 131 -29.42 13.98 -33.67
N THR A 132 -28.55 14.60 -32.88
CA THR A 132 -27.87 15.88 -33.20
C THR A 132 -26.43 15.70 -33.68
N SER A 133 -26.00 14.46 -33.94
CA SER A 133 -24.64 14.17 -34.42
C SER A 133 -24.31 15.00 -35.67
N PRO A 134 -23.12 15.65 -35.77
CA PRO A 134 -22.89 16.71 -36.74
C PRO A 134 -22.93 16.25 -38.20
N SER A 135 -22.31 15.09 -38.50
CA SER A 135 -22.30 14.51 -39.84
C SER A 135 -21.85 13.04 -39.81
N LEU A 136 -22.08 12.32 -40.91
CA LEU A 136 -21.53 10.97 -41.10
C LEU A 136 -19.98 10.99 -41.07
N GLN A 137 -19.36 12.03 -41.62
CA GLN A 137 -17.91 12.15 -41.66
C GLN A 137 -17.31 12.30 -40.25
N ASP A 138 -17.92 13.14 -39.41
CA ASP A 138 -17.50 13.36 -38.02
C ASP A 138 -17.62 12.08 -37.18
N MET A 139 -18.75 11.37 -37.31
CA MET A 139 -18.94 10.07 -36.65
C MET A 139 -17.89 9.07 -37.09
N ARG A 140 -17.60 8.98 -38.40
CA ARG A 140 -16.58 8.08 -38.94
C ARG A 140 -15.19 8.41 -38.40
N GLN A 141 -14.78 9.69 -38.44
CA GLN A 141 -13.49 10.12 -37.91
C GLN A 141 -13.34 9.80 -36.40
N THR A 142 -14.41 10.00 -35.63
CA THR A 142 -14.44 9.65 -34.21
C THR A 142 -14.26 8.15 -33.98
N LEU A 143 -14.93 7.31 -34.77
CA LEU A 143 -14.81 5.85 -34.69
C LEU A 143 -13.46 5.35 -35.21
N ASP A 144 -12.92 5.96 -36.26
CA ASP A 144 -11.62 5.59 -36.82
C ASP A 144 -10.50 5.80 -35.79
N LEU A 145 -10.50 6.94 -35.09
CA LEU A 145 -9.57 7.17 -33.99
C LEU A 145 -9.88 6.29 -32.77
N ASN A 146 -11.10 6.31 -32.25
CA ASN A 146 -11.37 5.70 -30.95
C ASN A 146 -11.49 4.18 -30.99
N VAL A 147 -11.96 3.62 -32.11
CA VAL A 147 -12.25 2.18 -32.28
C VAL A 147 -11.26 1.57 -33.25
N THR A 148 -11.35 1.90 -34.55
CA THR A 148 -10.60 1.18 -35.60
C THR A 148 -9.10 1.18 -35.33
N SER A 149 -8.52 2.35 -35.06
CA SER A 149 -7.08 2.46 -34.79
C SER A 149 -6.66 1.74 -33.51
N CYS A 150 -7.49 1.82 -32.46
CA CYS A 150 -7.23 1.18 -31.18
C CYS A 150 -7.21 -0.35 -31.34
N LEU A 151 -8.26 -0.92 -31.92
CA LEU A 151 -8.38 -2.36 -32.11
C LEU A 151 -7.26 -2.88 -33.02
N TRP A 152 -7.02 -2.19 -34.14
CA TRP A 152 -5.98 -2.59 -35.08
C TRP A 152 -4.58 -2.54 -34.46
N SER A 153 -4.27 -1.49 -33.70
CA SER A 153 -2.99 -1.37 -33.00
C SER A 153 -2.78 -2.52 -32.00
N SER A 154 -3.82 -2.87 -31.22
CA SER A 154 -3.75 -4.00 -30.29
C SER A 154 -3.52 -5.32 -31.01
N VAL A 155 -4.19 -5.56 -32.15
CA VAL A 155 -3.98 -6.75 -32.98
C VAL A 155 -2.55 -6.80 -33.54
N LYS A 156 -2.07 -5.71 -34.14
CA LYS A 156 -0.72 -5.64 -34.72
C LYS A 156 0.36 -5.89 -33.67
N VAL A 157 0.24 -5.27 -32.49
CA VAL A 157 1.16 -5.47 -31.37
C VAL A 157 1.10 -6.92 -30.87
N ALA A 158 -0.09 -7.49 -30.67
CA ALA A 158 -0.26 -8.87 -30.24
C ALA A 158 0.38 -9.86 -31.23
N GLN A 159 0.08 -9.71 -32.52
CA GLN A 159 0.65 -10.54 -33.58
C GLN A 159 2.18 -10.44 -33.62
N HIS A 160 2.73 -9.23 -33.45
CA HIS A 160 4.17 -9.01 -33.45
C HIS A 160 4.85 -9.72 -32.27
N ILE A 161 4.30 -9.56 -31.06
CA ILE A 161 4.82 -10.19 -29.85
C ILE A 161 4.72 -11.71 -29.92
N LYS A 162 3.61 -12.25 -30.44
CA LYS A 162 3.42 -13.69 -30.61
C LYS A 162 4.46 -14.30 -31.55
N ARG A 163 4.70 -13.68 -32.71
CA ARG A 163 5.76 -14.11 -33.64
C ARG A 163 7.14 -14.09 -32.98
N LYS A 164 7.41 -13.10 -32.11
CA LYS A 164 8.67 -13.03 -31.34
C LYS A 164 8.77 -14.13 -30.29
N GLN A 165 7.70 -14.42 -29.57
CA GLN A 165 7.65 -15.52 -28.60
C GLN A 165 7.90 -16.87 -29.28
N GLU A 166 7.32 -17.11 -30.46
CA GLU A 166 7.53 -18.33 -31.26
C GLU A 166 8.98 -18.49 -31.77
N GLN A 167 9.70 -17.39 -31.96
CA GLN A 167 11.06 -17.38 -32.50
C GLN A 167 12.15 -17.43 -31.42
N ARG A 168 11.80 -17.25 -30.15
CA ARG A 168 12.76 -17.12 -29.04
C ARG A 168 13.28 -18.46 -28.51
N SER A 169 14.52 -18.44 -28.03
CA SER A 169 15.17 -19.51 -27.26
C SER A 169 14.48 -19.75 -25.90
N THR A 170 14.49 -21.00 -25.40
CA THR A 170 13.86 -21.43 -24.13
C THR A 170 14.40 -20.76 -22.87
N ASN A 171 15.50 -19.99 -22.96
CA ASN A 171 16.22 -19.43 -21.82
C ASN A 171 15.98 -17.92 -21.60
N SER A 172 15.10 -17.27 -22.38
CA SER A 172 14.74 -15.85 -22.22
C SER A 172 13.21 -15.69 -22.16
N THR A 173 12.69 -14.79 -21.32
CA THR A 173 11.24 -14.59 -21.16
C THR A 173 10.77 -13.30 -21.83
N LEU A 174 9.63 -13.36 -22.53
CA LEU A 174 8.97 -12.21 -23.17
C LEU A 174 7.50 -12.20 -22.75
N ASN A 175 7.16 -11.35 -21.79
CA ASN A 175 5.78 -11.16 -21.33
C ASN A 175 5.20 -9.89 -21.94
N ALA A 176 3.89 -9.88 -22.15
CA ALA A 176 3.20 -8.68 -22.63
C ALA A 176 1.84 -8.48 -21.99
N VAL A 177 1.52 -7.22 -21.70
CA VAL A 177 0.17 -6.79 -21.31
C VAL A 177 -0.33 -5.71 -22.27
N LEU A 178 -1.46 -5.97 -22.89
CA LEU A 178 -2.20 -5.01 -23.71
C LEU A 178 -3.21 -4.30 -22.82
N VAL A 179 -3.03 -3.00 -22.59
CA VAL A 179 -3.90 -2.19 -21.74
C VAL A 179 -4.79 -1.32 -22.61
N ASN A 180 -6.09 -1.56 -22.57
CA ASN A 180 -7.09 -0.65 -23.08
C ASN A 180 -7.49 0.32 -21.96
N ILE A 181 -7.19 1.61 -22.12
CA ILE A 181 -7.74 2.63 -21.22
C ILE A 181 -9.23 2.78 -21.52
N SER A 182 -10.05 2.19 -20.66
CA SER A 182 -11.51 2.20 -20.72
C SER A 182 -12.09 3.37 -19.90
N SER A 183 -13.35 3.27 -19.50
CA SER A 183 -14.08 4.22 -18.66
C SER A 183 -15.38 3.58 -18.19
N LEU A 184 -15.93 4.05 -17.07
CA LEU A 184 -17.28 3.67 -16.60
C LEU A 184 -18.36 3.86 -17.70
N VAL A 185 -18.16 4.80 -18.64
CA VAL A 185 -19.07 5.00 -19.79
C VAL A 185 -19.20 3.77 -20.70
N ALA A 186 -18.27 2.82 -20.62
CA ALA A 186 -18.27 1.60 -21.43
C ALA A 186 -19.35 0.61 -20.97
N ILE A 187 -19.76 0.70 -19.70
CA ILE A 187 -20.59 -0.31 -19.01
C ILE A 187 -21.80 0.27 -18.29
N SER A 188 -21.99 1.60 -18.33
CA SER A 188 -23.10 2.30 -17.68
C SER A 188 -23.95 3.05 -18.71
N ASP A 189 -25.26 3.00 -18.49
CA ASP A 189 -26.27 3.70 -19.30
C ASP A 189 -26.56 5.13 -18.80
N ASP A 190 -25.84 5.60 -17.76
CA ASP A 190 -26.12 6.88 -17.08
C ASP A 190 -25.49 8.10 -17.79
N PHE A 191 -24.79 7.89 -18.91
CA PHE A 191 -24.01 8.91 -19.61
C PHE A 191 -24.74 9.46 -20.85
N VAL A 192 -25.94 9.98 -20.63
CA VAL A 192 -26.74 10.65 -21.68
C VAL A 192 -25.92 11.79 -22.29
N THR A 193 -26.09 12.03 -23.59
CA THR A 193 -25.32 12.98 -24.43
C THR A 193 -23.86 12.63 -24.74
N MET A 194 -23.34 11.49 -24.27
CA MET A 194 -22.00 10.99 -24.60
C MET A 194 -22.03 9.78 -25.55
N GLY A 195 -23.09 9.65 -26.38
CA GLY A 195 -23.41 8.41 -27.09
C GLY A 195 -22.29 7.82 -27.95
N ILE A 196 -21.60 8.63 -28.76
CA ILE A 196 -20.51 8.12 -29.62
C ILE A 196 -19.27 7.73 -28.82
N TYR A 197 -19.00 8.41 -27.70
CA TYR A 197 -17.91 8.07 -26.77
C TYR A 197 -18.19 6.75 -26.06
N SER A 198 -19.41 6.57 -25.52
CA SER A 198 -19.85 5.33 -24.87
C SER A 198 -19.83 4.16 -25.85
N ALA A 199 -20.32 4.34 -27.09
CA ALA A 199 -20.26 3.31 -28.12
C ALA A 199 -18.80 2.90 -28.43
N GLY A 200 -17.90 3.88 -28.54
CA GLY A 200 -16.48 3.62 -28.76
C GLY A 200 -15.83 2.85 -27.61
N LYS A 201 -16.08 3.27 -26.36
CA LYS A 201 -15.53 2.60 -25.16
C LYS A 201 -16.10 1.19 -24.97
N GLY A 202 -17.40 1.00 -25.17
CA GLY A 202 -18.03 -0.33 -25.12
C GLY A 202 -17.47 -1.27 -26.19
N ALA A 203 -17.26 -0.78 -27.43
CA ALA A 203 -16.64 -1.58 -28.49
C ALA A 203 -15.21 -2.00 -28.14
N ARG A 204 -14.38 -1.06 -27.65
CA ARG A 204 -13.00 -1.35 -27.20
C ARG A 204 -12.99 -2.40 -26.10
N GLU A 205 -13.82 -2.21 -25.08
CA GLU A 205 -13.86 -3.11 -23.93
C GLU A 205 -14.24 -4.53 -24.33
N LYS A 206 -15.32 -4.67 -25.09
CA LYS A 206 -15.79 -5.97 -25.56
C LYS A 206 -14.74 -6.69 -26.41
N TYR A 207 -14.08 -5.97 -27.32
CA TYR A 207 -13.07 -6.56 -28.19
C TYR A 207 -11.85 -7.04 -27.40
N HIS A 208 -11.34 -6.22 -26.47
CA HIS A 208 -10.19 -6.59 -25.65
C HIS A 208 -10.49 -7.76 -24.70
N THR A 209 -11.72 -7.86 -24.17
CA THR A 209 -12.14 -9.04 -23.41
C THR A 209 -12.19 -10.30 -24.26
N LEU A 210 -12.61 -10.21 -25.53
CA LEU A 210 -12.61 -11.37 -26.45
C LEU A 210 -11.19 -11.76 -26.85
N LEU A 211 -10.34 -10.78 -27.21
CA LEU A 211 -8.93 -11.00 -27.49
C LEU A 211 -8.24 -11.75 -26.34
N ALA A 212 -8.49 -11.35 -25.09
CA ALA A 212 -7.97 -12.03 -23.91
C ALA A 212 -8.37 -13.51 -23.83
N LYS A 213 -9.66 -13.80 -24.10
CA LYS A 213 -10.21 -15.16 -24.06
C LYS A 213 -9.67 -16.03 -25.18
N GLU A 214 -9.50 -15.46 -26.38
CA GLU A 214 -8.95 -16.15 -27.55
C GLU A 214 -7.46 -16.49 -27.34
N GLU A 215 -6.67 -15.58 -26.77
CA GLU A 215 -5.27 -15.86 -26.42
C GLU A 215 -5.16 -16.91 -25.31
N LEU A 216 -6.03 -16.90 -24.29
CA LEU A 216 -6.07 -17.94 -23.26
C LEU A 216 -6.39 -19.33 -23.81
N GLN A 217 -7.24 -19.43 -24.84
CA GLN A 217 -7.59 -20.72 -25.46
C GLN A 217 -6.50 -21.27 -26.38
N THR A 218 -5.69 -20.40 -26.97
CA THR A 218 -4.66 -20.78 -27.95
C THR A 218 -3.27 -20.97 -27.35
N SER A 219 -3.07 -20.61 -26.08
CA SER A 219 -1.78 -20.77 -25.38
C SER A 219 -1.51 -22.25 -25.06
N LEU A 220 -0.72 -22.91 -25.91
CA LEU A 220 -0.25 -24.29 -25.71
C LEU A 220 0.92 -24.37 -24.71
N ASP A 221 1.57 -23.24 -24.41
CA ASP A 221 2.66 -23.13 -23.43
C ASP A 221 2.24 -22.16 -22.30
N PRO A 222 2.22 -22.58 -21.03
CA PRO A 222 1.94 -21.70 -19.89
C PRO A 222 3.00 -20.59 -19.68
N LEU A 223 4.16 -20.64 -20.37
CA LEU A 223 5.25 -19.67 -20.23
C LEU A 223 5.18 -18.46 -21.19
N THR A 224 4.27 -18.46 -22.17
CA THR A 224 4.11 -17.35 -23.13
C THR A 224 2.70 -16.77 -23.03
N THR A 225 2.52 -15.71 -22.24
CA THR A 225 1.19 -15.13 -22.00
C THR A 225 1.13 -13.66 -22.40
N ILE A 226 0.34 -13.37 -23.43
CA ILE A 226 -0.17 -12.02 -23.69
C ILE A 226 -1.42 -11.86 -22.81
N LYS A 227 -1.34 -10.98 -21.80
CA LYS A 227 -2.50 -10.59 -21.00
C LYS A 227 -3.14 -9.33 -21.57
N THR A 228 -4.42 -9.17 -21.34
CA THR A 228 -5.15 -7.95 -21.70
C THR A 228 -5.81 -7.36 -20.46
N LEU A 229 -5.89 -6.04 -20.36
CA LEU A 229 -6.52 -5.32 -19.25
C LEU A 229 -7.40 -4.20 -19.81
N ASN A 230 -8.66 -4.13 -19.35
CA ASN A 230 -9.51 -2.95 -19.55
C ASN A 230 -9.46 -2.10 -18.27
N TYR A 231 -8.70 -1.01 -18.28
CA TYR A 231 -8.51 -0.17 -17.10
C TYR A 231 -9.35 1.11 -17.20
N ALA A 232 -10.31 1.30 -16.31
CA ALA A 232 -11.07 2.54 -16.19
C ALA A 232 -10.41 3.47 -15.15
N PRO A 233 -9.85 4.63 -15.55
CA PRO A 233 -9.02 5.45 -14.67
C PRO A 233 -9.80 6.32 -13.67
N GLY A 234 -11.12 6.20 -13.61
CA GLY A 234 -11.98 7.13 -12.90
C GLY A 234 -12.03 8.53 -13.55
N PRO A 235 -12.77 9.48 -12.94
CA PRO A 235 -12.92 10.83 -13.49
C PRO A 235 -11.70 11.68 -13.15
N LEU A 236 -10.82 11.90 -14.14
CA LEU A 236 -9.54 12.58 -13.96
C LEU A 236 -9.61 14.09 -14.24
N GLU A 237 -8.86 14.88 -13.47
CA GLU A 237 -8.67 16.32 -13.72
C GLU A 237 -7.73 16.54 -14.94
N THR A 238 -8.29 16.83 -16.12
CA THR A 238 -7.57 16.95 -17.40
C THR A 238 -8.22 17.93 -18.38
N ASP A 239 -7.56 18.23 -19.51
CA ASP A 239 -8.15 18.97 -20.63
C ASP A 239 -9.48 18.36 -21.14
N MET A 240 -9.60 17.03 -21.08
CA MET A 240 -10.78 16.30 -21.55
C MET A 240 -11.98 16.59 -20.64
N THR A 241 -11.79 16.52 -19.32
CA THR A 241 -12.85 16.85 -18.36
C THR A 241 -13.14 18.35 -18.30
N THR A 242 -12.14 19.20 -18.54
CA THR A 242 -12.36 20.63 -18.75
C THR A 242 -13.27 20.90 -19.95
N SER A 243 -13.10 20.16 -21.04
CA SER A 243 -13.96 20.25 -22.23
C SER A 243 -15.39 19.76 -21.94
N LEU A 244 -15.56 18.72 -21.12
CA LEU A 244 -16.87 18.26 -20.65
C LEU A 244 -17.58 19.32 -19.79
N ARG A 245 -16.88 19.93 -18.82
CA ARG A 245 -17.43 21.00 -17.96
C ARG A 245 -17.92 22.21 -18.75
N ASN A 246 -17.19 22.58 -19.80
CA ASN A 246 -17.49 23.79 -20.58
C ASN A 246 -18.46 23.54 -21.75
N SER A 247 -18.95 22.31 -21.94
CA SER A 247 -19.85 21.97 -23.04
C SER A 247 -21.30 22.30 -22.71
N GLU A 248 -21.91 23.21 -23.47
CA GLU A 248 -23.36 23.50 -23.39
C GLU A 248 -24.23 22.34 -23.92
N SER A 249 -23.61 21.39 -24.65
CA SER A 249 -24.32 20.24 -25.23
C SER A 249 -24.27 18.99 -24.35
N LEU A 250 -23.53 19.03 -23.22
CA LEU A 250 -23.53 17.95 -22.23
C LEU A 250 -24.80 18.02 -21.39
N ASP A 251 -25.35 16.86 -21.02
CA ASP A 251 -26.50 16.78 -20.12
C ASP A 251 -26.21 17.52 -18.80
N SER A 252 -27.14 18.39 -18.40
CA SER A 252 -26.97 19.25 -17.23
C SER A 252 -26.86 18.51 -15.89
N ASN A 253 -27.41 17.30 -15.78
CA ASN A 253 -27.26 16.48 -14.56
C ASN A 253 -25.91 15.78 -14.54
N LEU A 254 -25.44 15.34 -15.72
CA LEU A 254 -24.12 14.77 -15.88
C LEU A 254 -23.00 15.81 -15.70
N GLN A 255 -23.19 17.04 -16.20
CA GLN A 255 -22.23 18.15 -16.05
C GLN A 255 -21.89 18.44 -14.59
N LYS A 256 -22.89 18.38 -13.68
CA LYS A 256 -22.70 18.54 -12.22
C LYS A 256 -21.74 17.53 -11.61
N ASN A 257 -21.56 16.36 -12.22
CA ASN A 257 -20.60 15.37 -11.73
C ASN A 257 -19.16 15.78 -12.04
N PHE A 258 -18.94 16.54 -13.12
CA PHE A 258 -17.63 17.05 -13.49
C PHE A 258 -17.28 18.34 -12.74
N ASP A 259 -18.26 19.11 -12.25
CA ASP A 259 -18.02 20.30 -11.41
C ASP A 259 -17.45 20.00 -10.01
N LYS A 260 -17.49 18.72 -9.60
CA LYS A 260 -16.88 18.26 -8.35
C LYS A 260 -15.36 18.18 -8.48
N GLN A 261 -14.68 18.08 -7.34
CA GLN A 261 -13.25 17.76 -7.32
C GLN A 261 -13.02 16.39 -7.97
N LEU A 262 -12.20 16.37 -9.03
CA LEU A 262 -11.85 15.17 -9.77
C LEU A 262 -10.52 14.58 -9.29
N LEU A 263 -10.26 13.34 -9.70
CA LEU A 263 -9.08 12.59 -9.30
C LEU A 263 -7.81 13.18 -9.91
N ASN A 264 -6.70 13.09 -9.16
CA ASN A 264 -5.38 13.41 -9.68
C ASN A 264 -4.96 12.34 -10.71
N VAL A 265 -4.51 12.81 -11.87
CA VAL A 265 -4.04 11.96 -12.97
C VAL A 265 -2.90 11.03 -12.53
N ASN A 266 -2.00 11.51 -11.67
CA ASN A 266 -0.87 10.73 -11.21
C ASN A 266 -1.32 9.56 -10.31
N ASP A 267 -2.36 9.74 -9.50
CA ASP A 267 -2.84 8.71 -8.58
C ASP A 267 -3.41 7.52 -9.37
N SER A 268 -4.22 7.79 -10.39
CA SER A 268 -4.70 6.74 -11.29
C SER A 268 -3.55 6.06 -12.05
N ALA A 269 -2.58 6.83 -12.54
CA ALA A 269 -1.39 6.25 -13.17
C ALA A 269 -0.62 5.34 -12.19
N TRP A 270 -0.44 5.74 -10.93
CA TRP A 270 0.21 4.92 -9.90
C TRP A 270 -0.51 3.60 -9.68
N LYS A 271 -1.85 3.63 -9.54
CA LYS A 271 -2.64 2.41 -9.38
C LYS A 271 -2.51 1.46 -10.57
N LEU A 272 -2.52 1.99 -11.80
CA LEU A 272 -2.30 1.20 -13.00
C LEU A 272 -0.91 0.55 -13.01
N ILE A 273 0.16 1.33 -12.77
CA ILE A 273 1.53 0.80 -12.81
C ILE A 273 1.72 -0.31 -11.78
N ARG A 274 1.20 -0.14 -10.57
CA ARG A 274 1.24 -1.19 -9.54
C ARG A 274 0.53 -2.46 -10.00
N LEU A 275 -0.66 -2.33 -10.59
CA LEU A 275 -1.42 -3.47 -11.10
C LEU A 275 -0.67 -4.21 -12.23
N LEU A 276 0.02 -3.48 -13.10
CA LEU A 276 0.84 -4.05 -14.16
C LEU A 276 2.08 -4.76 -13.62
N ASP A 277 2.71 -4.18 -12.59
CA ASP A 277 3.91 -4.73 -11.95
C ASP A 277 3.61 -5.98 -11.11
N SER A 278 2.49 -6.00 -10.36
CA SER A 278 2.05 -7.20 -9.64
C SER A 278 1.48 -8.26 -10.58
N ASN A 279 0.97 -7.84 -11.74
CA ASN A 279 0.28 -8.68 -12.72
C ASN A 279 -0.94 -9.43 -12.12
N ASP A 280 -1.50 -8.90 -11.04
CA ASP A 280 -2.59 -9.50 -10.25
C ASP A 280 -3.97 -9.06 -10.76
N PHE A 281 -4.36 -9.61 -11.90
CA PHE A 281 -5.67 -9.42 -12.51
C PHE A 281 -5.97 -10.53 -13.51
N ASP A 282 -7.24 -10.85 -13.70
CA ASP A 282 -7.69 -11.77 -14.74
C ASP A 282 -7.53 -11.12 -16.13
N SER A 283 -6.98 -11.87 -17.09
CA SER A 283 -6.83 -11.37 -18.46
C SER A 283 -8.21 -11.08 -19.08
N GLY A 284 -8.39 -9.85 -19.57
CA GLY A 284 -9.64 -9.35 -20.14
C GLY A 284 -10.58 -8.70 -19.14
N ALA A 285 -10.22 -8.65 -17.85
CA ALA A 285 -11.00 -8.00 -16.81
C ALA A 285 -11.18 -6.49 -17.05
N HIS A 286 -12.33 -5.99 -16.62
CA HIS A 286 -12.56 -4.58 -16.35
C HIS A 286 -12.11 -4.29 -14.92
N VAL A 287 -11.22 -3.31 -14.76
CA VAL A 287 -10.75 -2.86 -13.44
C VAL A 287 -10.90 -1.34 -13.40
N ASP A 288 -11.73 -0.85 -12.48
CA ASP A 288 -11.90 0.58 -12.25
C ASP A 288 -10.90 1.10 -11.20
N TYR A 289 -10.56 2.38 -11.29
CA TYR A 289 -9.76 3.09 -10.31
C TYR A 289 -10.25 2.87 -8.88
N PHE A 290 -11.56 2.85 -8.66
CA PHE A 290 -12.17 2.69 -7.34
C PHE A 290 -12.18 1.23 -6.84
N ASP A 291 -11.97 0.25 -7.72
CA ASP A 291 -11.78 -1.15 -7.33
C ASP A 291 -10.38 -1.38 -6.75
N LEU A 292 -9.44 -0.49 -7.08
CA LEU A 292 -8.06 -0.57 -6.67
C LEU A 292 -7.82 0.24 -5.38
N PRO A 293 -6.99 -0.25 -4.45
CA PRO A 293 -6.71 0.46 -3.21
C PRO A 293 -6.11 1.85 -3.46
N ASP A 294 -6.55 2.87 -2.71
CA ASP A 294 -6.25 4.31 -2.91
C ASP A 294 -4.78 4.73 -2.72
N SER A 295 -3.98 3.88 -2.09
CA SER A 295 -2.54 4.05 -1.96
C SER A 295 -1.80 3.10 -2.91
N PRO A 296 -0.44 3.10 -3.00
CA PRO A 296 0.37 1.86 -3.13
C PRO A 296 -0.16 0.77 -2.15
N PRO A 297 0.38 -0.47 -2.00
CA PRO A 297 0.13 -1.11 -0.70
C PRO A 297 0.34 0.02 0.30
N SER A 298 -0.73 0.36 1.04
CA SER A 298 -0.56 1.32 2.11
C SER A 298 0.67 0.77 2.82
N ARG A 299 1.62 1.65 3.12
CA ARG A 299 2.25 1.59 4.42
C ARG A 299 1.22 0.95 5.35
N PRO A 300 1.34 -0.35 5.68
CA PRO A 300 0.21 -1.21 5.92
C PRO A 300 -0.60 -0.59 7.01
N CYS A 301 -1.85 -0.27 6.67
CA CYS A 301 -2.83 0.14 7.65
C CYS A 301 -3.25 -1.12 8.40
N GLY A 302 -2.32 -1.71 9.15
CA GLY A 302 -2.45 -2.99 9.84
C GLY A 302 -2.10 -2.91 11.32
N CYS A 303 -2.96 -3.51 12.16
CA CYS A 303 -2.99 -3.59 13.61
C CYS A 303 -3.87 -2.53 14.28
N ASP A 304 -4.75 -3.00 15.17
CA ASP A 304 -5.41 -2.17 16.16
C ASP A 304 -5.23 -2.80 17.53
N THR A 305 -5.01 -1.95 18.53
CA THR A 305 -4.91 -2.36 19.93
C THR A 305 -5.81 -1.50 20.80
N PHE A 306 -6.45 -2.14 21.76
CA PHE A 306 -7.51 -1.59 22.57
C PHE A 306 -7.26 -1.91 24.05
N VAL A 307 -7.64 -0.97 24.92
CA VAL A 307 -7.78 -1.21 26.36
C VAL A 307 -9.05 -0.59 26.91
N ALA A 308 -9.66 -1.27 27.87
CA ALA A 308 -10.80 -0.79 28.63
C ALA A 308 -10.59 -1.05 30.13
N PHE A 309 -10.68 0.03 30.91
CA PHE A 309 -10.65 0.07 32.37
C PHE A 309 -12.04 0.47 32.91
N PRO A 310 -12.30 0.25 34.21
CA PRO A 310 -13.48 0.83 34.85
C PRO A 310 -13.49 2.36 34.66
N PRO A 311 -14.65 3.00 34.45
CA PRO A 311 -16.01 2.43 34.50
C PRO A 311 -16.51 1.83 33.17
N ALA A 312 -15.67 1.70 32.12
CA ALA A 312 -16.08 1.10 30.85
C ALA A 312 -16.32 -0.43 30.98
N THR A 313 -15.57 -1.06 31.87
CA THR A 313 -15.70 -2.45 32.31
C THR A 313 -16.30 -2.53 33.72
N PRO A 314 -16.76 -3.72 34.16
CA PRO A 314 -17.12 -3.96 35.56
C PRO A 314 -15.97 -3.64 36.53
N PRO A 315 -16.26 -3.29 37.80
CA PRO A 315 -15.23 -3.06 38.81
C PRO A 315 -14.26 -4.25 38.94
N GLY A 316 -12.96 -3.96 38.99
CA GLY A 316 -11.91 -4.98 39.08
C GLY A 316 -11.61 -5.70 37.76
N ILE A 317 -12.27 -5.36 36.64
CA ILE A 317 -12.01 -5.97 35.33
C ILE A 317 -11.28 -4.99 34.43
N ILE A 318 -10.19 -5.42 33.78
CA ILE A 318 -9.51 -4.67 32.70
C ILE A 318 -9.44 -5.60 31.49
N ILE A 319 -9.71 -5.06 30.30
CA ILE A 319 -9.72 -5.84 29.06
C ILE A 319 -8.79 -5.21 28.05
N PHE A 320 -7.91 -6.02 27.48
CA PHE A 320 -7.02 -5.68 26.38
C PHE A 320 -7.40 -6.49 25.14
N GLY A 321 -7.26 -5.91 23.95
CA GLY A 321 -7.39 -6.60 22.68
C GLY A 321 -6.38 -6.10 21.66
N LYS A 322 -5.76 -6.99 20.88
CA LYS A 322 -4.91 -6.64 19.73
C LYS A 322 -5.17 -7.55 18.53
N ASN A 323 -5.22 -6.95 17.35
CA ASN A 323 -4.98 -7.65 16.08
C ASN A 323 -3.55 -7.42 15.61
N SER A 324 -2.94 -8.48 15.10
CA SER A 324 -1.68 -8.46 14.37
C SER A 324 -2.00 -8.61 12.90
N ASP A 325 -1.75 -7.56 12.11
CA ASP A 325 -1.94 -7.57 10.67
C ASP A 325 -0.57 -7.55 10.00
N ARG A 326 -0.33 -8.54 9.15
CA ARG A 326 0.98 -8.83 8.57
C ARG A 326 0.81 -9.15 7.08
N PRO A 327 1.89 -9.11 6.28
CA PRO A 327 1.84 -9.53 4.89
C PRO A 327 1.22 -10.94 4.76
N THR A 328 0.36 -11.12 3.76
CA THR A 328 -0.34 -12.39 3.54
C THR A 328 0.67 -13.53 3.40
N GLY A 329 0.46 -14.61 4.17
CA GLY A 329 1.35 -15.78 4.17
C GLY A 329 2.51 -15.71 5.15
N GLU A 330 2.76 -14.57 5.81
CA GLU A 330 3.79 -14.49 6.85
C GLU A 330 3.35 -15.28 8.11
N GLY A 331 4.22 -16.20 8.56
CA GLY A 331 3.92 -17.09 9.67
C GLY A 331 3.93 -16.36 11.02
N GLN A 332 2.91 -16.61 11.85
CA GLN A 332 2.87 -16.13 13.23
C GLN A 332 2.34 -17.21 14.17
N SER A 333 3.13 -17.52 15.18
CA SER A 333 2.91 -18.63 16.10
C SER A 333 2.89 -18.18 17.55
N ASN A 334 2.06 -18.84 18.37
CA ASN A 334 2.11 -18.66 19.82
C ASN A 334 3.31 -19.43 20.38
N ARG A 335 4.25 -18.73 21.01
CA ARG A 335 5.48 -19.31 21.58
C ARG A 335 5.63 -18.98 23.05
N ARG A 336 6.12 -19.95 23.82
CA ARG A 336 6.39 -19.83 25.25
C ARG A 336 7.88 -19.89 25.48
N TYR A 337 8.38 -18.97 26.30
CA TYR A 337 9.75 -19.00 26.78
C TYR A 337 9.74 -18.98 28.30
N PRO A 338 10.39 -19.95 28.98
CA PRO A 338 10.43 -19.98 30.44
C PRO A 338 11.35 -18.90 30.97
N GLN A 339 11.19 -18.59 32.26
CA GLN A 339 12.13 -17.75 33.00
C GLN A 339 13.55 -18.32 32.86
N LYS A 340 14.54 -17.46 32.64
CA LYS A 340 15.95 -17.87 32.50
C LYS A 340 16.87 -16.95 33.28
N LYS A 341 17.97 -17.53 33.76
CA LYS A 341 19.11 -16.80 34.32
C LYS A 341 20.29 -16.88 33.38
N TYR A 342 21.02 -15.79 33.24
CA TYR A 342 22.16 -15.64 32.35
C TYR A 342 23.40 -15.17 33.13
N PRO A 343 24.60 -15.70 32.84
CA PRO A 343 25.82 -15.20 33.43
C PRO A 343 26.06 -13.70 33.15
N PRO A 344 26.73 -12.96 34.04
CA PRO A 344 27.11 -11.57 33.78
C PRO A 344 27.88 -11.39 32.46
N GLY A 345 27.57 -10.34 31.71
CA GLY A 345 28.17 -10.06 30.40
C GLY A 345 27.60 -10.88 29.24
N SER A 346 26.56 -11.69 29.47
CA SER A 346 25.83 -12.38 28.40
C SER A 346 25.25 -11.41 27.37
N LYS A 347 25.09 -11.90 26.15
CA LYS A 347 24.49 -11.18 25.03
C LYS A 347 23.24 -11.90 24.54
N VAL A 348 22.36 -11.17 23.86
CA VAL A 348 21.20 -11.73 23.17
C VAL A 348 21.17 -11.27 21.73
N LYS A 349 21.05 -12.23 20.81
CA LYS A 349 20.83 -11.96 19.39
C LYS A 349 19.34 -11.68 19.18
N CYS A 350 19.02 -10.42 18.92
CA CYS A 350 17.71 -9.97 18.46
C CYS A 350 17.58 -10.23 16.94
N THR A 351 16.58 -9.65 16.29
CA THR A 351 16.31 -9.95 14.86
C THR A 351 17.51 -9.59 14.00
N TYR A 352 18.04 -8.37 14.13
CA TYR A 352 19.17 -7.91 13.32
C TYR A 352 20.46 -7.70 14.11
N ILE A 353 20.36 -7.16 15.33
CA ILE A 353 21.53 -6.82 16.15
C ILE A 353 21.67 -7.71 17.38
N GLU A 354 22.82 -7.62 18.02
CA GLU A 354 23.10 -8.26 19.30
C GLU A 354 23.28 -7.18 20.39
N ILE A 355 22.63 -7.36 21.53
CA ILE A 355 22.66 -6.40 22.65
C ILE A 355 23.07 -7.10 23.96
N ASP A 356 23.33 -6.28 24.98
CA ASP A 356 23.55 -6.78 26.35
C ASP A 356 22.29 -7.50 26.87
N GLN A 357 22.49 -8.70 27.43
CA GLN A 357 21.44 -9.45 28.09
C GLN A 357 21.39 -9.12 29.58
N VAL A 358 20.18 -9.13 30.15
CA VAL A 358 19.96 -9.00 31.60
C VAL A 358 20.22 -10.33 32.32
N GLU A 359 20.53 -10.28 33.61
CA GLU A 359 20.82 -11.48 34.40
C GLU A 359 19.62 -12.43 34.51
N THR A 360 18.39 -11.90 34.55
CA THR A 360 17.17 -12.71 34.63
C THR A 360 16.12 -12.19 33.65
N THR A 361 15.50 -13.10 32.91
CA THR A 361 14.32 -12.82 32.08
C THR A 361 13.09 -13.51 32.64
N HIS A 362 11.94 -12.86 32.58
CA HIS A 362 10.64 -13.42 32.95
C HIS A 362 10.17 -14.50 31.96
N ALA A 363 9.32 -15.42 32.43
CA ALA A 363 8.58 -16.29 31.54
C ALA A 363 7.57 -15.48 30.71
N VAL A 364 7.46 -15.79 29.41
CA VAL A 364 6.61 -15.06 28.46
C VAL A 364 5.81 -16.00 27.55
N LEU A 365 4.59 -15.58 27.22
CA LEU A 365 3.78 -16.10 26.12
C LEU A 365 3.70 -15.02 25.04
N LEU A 366 4.15 -15.33 23.83
CA LEU A 366 4.26 -14.39 22.72
C LEU A 366 3.42 -14.85 21.54
N SER A 367 2.82 -13.90 20.81
CA SER A 367 2.41 -14.12 19.42
C SER A 367 3.52 -13.62 18.51
N GLN A 368 4.43 -14.54 18.19
CA GLN A 368 5.71 -14.27 17.56
C GLN A 368 5.65 -14.55 16.06
N ILE A 369 6.13 -13.61 15.26
CA ILE A 369 6.33 -13.80 13.82
C ILE A 369 7.48 -14.79 13.63
N ASP A 370 7.30 -15.75 12.72
CA ASP A 370 8.07 -16.99 12.75
C ASP A 370 9.57 -16.80 12.44
N TRP A 371 9.90 -15.83 11.58
CA TRP A 371 11.26 -15.54 11.12
C TRP A 371 12.06 -14.59 12.03
N MET A 372 11.42 -13.89 12.99
CA MET A 372 12.07 -12.84 13.79
C MET A 372 12.22 -13.21 15.28
N PHE A 373 13.08 -12.49 15.98
CA PHE A 373 13.24 -12.63 17.44
C PHE A 373 12.05 -12.06 18.22
N GLY A 374 11.58 -10.90 17.78
CA GLY A 374 10.51 -10.12 18.39
C GLY A 374 9.11 -10.72 18.30
N ALA A 375 8.13 -10.02 18.85
CA ALA A 375 6.72 -10.39 18.81
C ALA A 375 5.83 -9.17 18.56
N GLU A 376 4.63 -9.39 18.00
CA GLU A 376 3.62 -8.34 17.82
C GLU A 376 2.88 -8.09 19.14
N MET A 377 2.67 -9.14 19.93
CA MET A 377 2.08 -9.03 21.25
C MET A 377 2.47 -10.17 22.15
N GLY A 378 2.28 -9.99 23.45
CA GLY A 378 2.45 -11.05 24.42
C GLY A 378 2.14 -10.62 25.84
N SER A 379 2.39 -11.55 26.76
CA SER A 379 2.25 -11.38 28.20
C SER A 379 3.38 -12.07 28.94
N ASN A 380 3.72 -11.57 30.13
CA ASN A 380 4.71 -12.18 31.01
C ASN A 380 4.12 -12.66 32.35
N GLU A 381 4.89 -13.47 33.08
CA GLU A 381 4.49 -14.03 34.39
C GLU A 381 4.28 -12.97 35.49
N LYS A 382 4.66 -11.71 35.25
CA LYS A 382 4.43 -10.57 36.14
C LYS A 382 3.12 -9.84 35.85
N GLY A 383 2.36 -10.29 34.85
CA GLY A 383 1.09 -9.69 34.47
C GLY A 383 1.22 -8.47 33.57
N VAL A 384 2.37 -8.25 32.94
CA VAL A 384 2.54 -7.22 31.91
C VAL A 384 2.09 -7.76 30.57
N VAL A 385 1.27 -6.98 29.85
CA VAL A 385 0.82 -7.26 28.49
C VAL A 385 1.29 -6.12 27.58
N ILE A 386 1.76 -6.44 26.37
CA ILE A 386 2.23 -5.45 25.39
C ILE A 386 1.68 -5.80 24.01
N GLY A 387 1.22 -4.78 23.28
CA GLY A 387 0.97 -4.80 21.84
C GLY A 387 1.60 -3.58 21.16
N ASN A 388 1.88 -3.67 19.86
CA ASN A 388 2.43 -2.57 19.06
C ASN A 388 1.71 -2.39 17.72
N GLU A 389 1.98 -1.26 17.07
CA GLU A 389 1.47 -0.90 15.75
C GLU A 389 2.57 -0.20 14.98
N ALA A 390 2.51 -0.30 13.66
CA ALA A 390 3.33 0.50 12.77
C ALA A 390 2.79 1.94 12.70
N ILE A 391 3.66 2.92 12.91
CA ILE A 391 3.37 4.34 12.72
C ILE A 391 4.40 4.97 11.79
N TRP A 392 3.97 6.00 11.06
CA TRP A 392 4.84 6.75 10.15
C TRP A 392 5.06 8.16 10.65
N THR A 393 6.34 8.49 10.78
CA THR A 393 6.79 9.78 11.28
C THR A 393 7.63 10.52 10.25
N ARG A 394 7.76 11.83 10.42
CA ARG A 394 8.59 12.69 9.57
C ARG A 394 10.07 12.36 9.67
N ASP A 395 10.52 11.88 10.82
CA ASP A 395 11.86 11.30 10.92
C ASP A 395 11.91 9.98 10.14
N GLU A 396 12.96 9.86 9.33
CA GLU A 396 13.19 8.71 8.47
C GLU A 396 13.39 7.43 9.28
N CYS A 397 12.62 6.39 8.95
CA CYS A 397 12.87 5.02 9.39
C CYS A 397 13.97 4.42 8.52
N LYS A 398 15.06 3.97 9.13
CA LYS A 398 16.18 3.39 8.40
C LYS A 398 15.95 1.91 8.17
N SER A 399 15.88 1.47 6.92
CA SER A 399 15.73 0.05 6.54
C SER A 399 17.01 -0.78 6.72
N GLU A 400 18.14 -0.17 7.11
CA GLU A 400 19.37 -0.92 7.40
C GLU A 400 19.15 -1.87 8.60
N PRO A 401 19.58 -3.15 8.51
CA PRO A 401 19.46 -4.14 9.59
C PRO A 401 20.51 -3.91 10.69
N LYS A 402 20.51 -2.71 11.29
CA LYS A 402 21.48 -2.25 12.30
C LYS A 402 20.82 -1.70 13.56
N TYR A 403 19.51 -1.87 13.69
CA TYR A 403 18.72 -1.36 14.79
C TYR A 403 17.85 -2.48 15.39
N LEU A 404 17.20 -2.21 16.53
CA LEU A 404 16.16 -3.10 17.03
C LEU A 404 14.89 -2.91 16.20
N LEU A 405 14.14 -3.99 15.96
CA LEU A 405 12.77 -3.84 15.49
C LEU A 405 11.85 -3.43 16.62
N GLY A 406 10.73 -2.78 16.31
CA GLY A 406 9.71 -2.50 17.32
C GLY A 406 9.18 -3.77 18.00
N MET A 407 9.09 -4.86 17.24
CA MET A 407 8.71 -6.18 17.74
C MET A 407 9.79 -6.78 18.66
N ASP A 408 11.07 -6.48 18.43
CA ASP A 408 12.14 -6.87 19.35
C ASP A 408 11.94 -6.15 20.70
N LEU A 409 11.58 -4.86 20.66
CA LEU A 409 11.29 -4.06 21.85
C LEU A 409 10.07 -4.60 22.62
N VAL A 410 9.01 -5.08 21.96
CA VAL A 410 7.87 -5.76 22.61
C VAL A 410 8.37 -6.94 23.44
N ARG A 411 9.16 -7.84 22.84
CA ARG A 411 9.65 -9.03 23.52
C ARG A 411 10.61 -8.67 24.67
N LEU A 412 11.54 -7.75 24.44
CA LEU A 412 12.50 -7.32 25.46
C LEU A 412 11.80 -6.63 26.63
N GLY A 413 10.78 -5.81 26.36
CA GLY A 413 9.92 -5.21 27.40
C GLY A 413 9.21 -6.28 28.24
N LEU A 414 8.64 -7.30 27.61
CA LEU A 414 7.99 -8.42 28.30
C LEU A 414 8.98 -9.28 29.10
N GLU A 415 10.14 -9.60 28.55
CA GLU A 415 11.14 -10.43 29.23
C GLU A 415 11.79 -9.72 30.43
N ARG A 416 11.73 -8.39 30.53
CA ARG A 416 12.47 -7.59 31.54
C ARG A 416 11.59 -6.76 32.46
N GLY A 417 10.35 -6.46 32.06
CA GLY A 417 9.45 -5.57 32.80
C GLY A 417 8.64 -6.30 33.88
N GLU A 418 8.55 -5.69 35.06
CA GLU A 418 7.74 -6.21 36.19
C GLU A 418 6.38 -5.52 36.33
N THR A 419 6.25 -4.33 35.76
CA THR A 419 5.03 -3.50 35.71
C THR A 419 4.96 -2.83 34.33
N ALA A 420 3.81 -2.23 33.98
CA ALA A 420 3.65 -1.51 32.73
C ALA A 420 4.67 -0.36 32.60
N LEU A 421 4.86 0.43 33.67
CA LEU A 421 5.86 1.50 33.71
C LEU A 421 7.30 0.97 33.60
N HIS A 422 7.62 -0.16 34.26
CA HIS A 422 8.96 -0.74 34.14
C HIS A 422 9.23 -1.24 32.70
N ALA A 423 8.24 -1.88 32.06
CA ALA A 423 8.36 -2.29 30.67
C ALA A 423 8.49 -1.10 29.71
N LEU A 424 7.77 0.00 29.95
CA LEU A 424 7.92 1.26 29.23
C LEU A 424 9.36 1.79 29.31
N ASN A 425 9.93 1.83 30.52
CA ASN A 425 11.31 2.27 30.72
C ASN A 425 12.32 1.36 30.00
N VAL A 426 12.13 0.04 30.07
CA VAL A 426 12.97 -0.90 29.32
C VAL A 426 12.93 -0.61 27.81
N ILE A 427 11.74 -0.43 27.25
CA ILE A 427 11.56 -0.18 25.81
C ILE A 427 12.23 1.13 25.42
N THR A 428 12.02 2.20 26.18
CA THR A 428 12.54 3.54 25.88
C THR A 428 14.05 3.63 26.06
N GLU A 429 14.63 3.02 27.10
CA GLU A 429 16.09 2.93 27.28
C GLU A 429 16.77 2.16 26.13
N LEU A 430 16.18 1.04 25.70
CA LEU A 430 16.70 0.27 24.57
C LEU A 430 16.54 1.01 23.25
N LEU A 431 15.42 1.70 23.05
CA LEU A 431 15.17 2.56 21.89
C LEU A 431 16.20 3.69 21.83
N GLU A 432 16.44 4.38 22.93
CA GLU A 432 17.40 5.48 23.01
C GLU A 432 18.84 5.01 22.81
N LYS A 433 19.21 3.84 23.34
CA LYS A 433 20.57 3.27 23.21
C LYS A 433 20.82 2.66 21.84
N HIS A 434 19.91 1.85 21.33
CA HIS A 434 20.12 1.04 20.13
C HIS A 434 19.41 1.60 18.88
N GLY A 435 18.37 2.41 19.04
CA GLY A 435 17.53 2.90 17.96
C GLY A 435 16.54 1.85 17.46
N GLN A 436 15.66 2.27 16.57
CA GLN A 436 14.70 1.41 15.89
C GLN A 436 14.83 1.51 14.37
N GLY A 437 14.56 0.41 13.67
CA GLY A 437 14.62 0.32 12.20
C GLY A 437 15.05 -1.07 11.71
N GLY A 438 15.19 -1.21 10.40
CA GLY A 438 15.39 -2.47 9.70
C GLY A 438 14.13 -2.94 8.99
N PRO A 439 14.23 -3.99 8.14
CA PRO A 439 13.07 -4.55 7.47
C PRO A 439 12.08 -5.17 8.46
N CYS A 440 10.80 -4.84 8.28
CA CYS A 440 9.72 -5.29 9.14
C CYS A 440 8.85 -6.38 8.48
N ALA A 441 9.21 -6.89 7.30
CA ALA A 441 8.54 -7.98 6.59
C ALA A 441 9.58 -8.96 6.02
N GLU A 442 9.22 -10.25 5.96
CA GLU A 442 10.11 -11.33 5.50
C GLU A 442 10.66 -11.11 4.09
N ASP A 443 9.77 -10.76 3.15
CA ASP A 443 10.07 -10.66 1.72
C ASP A 443 10.09 -9.21 1.19
N ASP A 444 10.04 -8.20 2.08
CA ASP A 444 10.11 -6.79 1.69
C ASP A 444 11.17 -6.03 2.51
N PRO A 445 12.42 -5.91 1.99
CA PRO A 445 13.50 -5.19 2.67
C PRO A 445 13.26 -3.68 2.76
N SER A 446 12.35 -3.13 1.96
CA SER A 446 12.01 -1.70 2.00
C SER A 446 11.02 -1.37 3.11
N PHE A 447 10.38 -2.39 3.68
CA PHE A 447 9.27 -2.20 4.59
C PHE A 447 9.75 -1.83 6.00
N CYS A 448 9.86 -0.52 6.30
CA CYS A 448 10.34 0.03 7.57
C CYS A 448 9.29 0.98 8.18
N TYR A 449 9.13 0.93 9.50
CA TYR A 449 8.31 1.88 10.27
C TYR A 449 8.84 2.09 11.68
N HIS A 450 8.36 3.15 12.34
CA HIS A 450 8.47 3.31 13.78
C HIS A 450 7.24 2.71 14.47
N ASN A 451 7.27 2.62 15.80
CA ASN A 451 6.20 1.95 16.54
C ASN A 451 5.47 2.82 17.56
N SER A 452 4.16 2.60 17.64
CA SER A 452 3.39 2.85 18.85
C SER A 452 3.28 1.56 19.65
N TYR A 453 3.00 1.69 20.94
CA TYR A 453 2.82 0.58 21.87
C TYR A 453 1.67 0.86 22.83
N LEU A 454 0.91 -0.19 23.18
CA LEU A 454 0.04 -0.21 24.34
C LEU A 454 0.59 -1.22 25.34
N ILE A 455 1.03 -0.71 26.49
CA ILE A 455 1.70 -1.47 27.55
C ILE A 455 0.81 -1.40 28.77
N LEU A 456 0.41 -2.52 29.36
CA LEU A 456 -0.48 -2.50 30.53
C LEU A 456 -0.17 -3.59 31.56
N ASP A 457 -0.65 -3.35 32.77
CA ASP A 457 -0.71 -4.32 33.86
C ASP A 457 -2.07 -4.24 34.58
N GLY A 458 -2.18 -4.86 35.76
CA GLY A 458 -3.41 -4.88 36.56
C GLY A 458 -3.86 -3.53 37.14
N SER A 459 -3.09 -2.46 36.95
CA SER A 459 -3.30 -1.15 37.58
C SER A 459 -3.38 0.00 36.58
N GLU A 460 -2.62 -0.05 35.50
CA GLU A 460 -2.50 1.04 34.53
C GLU A 460 -2.11 0.55 33.14
N ALA A 461 -2.32 1.44 32.15
CA ALA A 461 -1.78 1.28 30.81
C ALA A 461 -1.03 2.54 30.38
N TRP A 462 -0.12 2.36 29.43
CA TRP A 462 0.69 3.39 28.81
C TRP A 462 0.60 3.26 27.30
N VAL A 463 0.20 4.34 26.65
CA VAL A 463 0.41 4.51 25.21
C VAL A 463 1.79 5.12 25.03
N LEU A 464 2.66 4.51 24.25
CA LEU A 464 3.97 5.03 23.88
C LEU A 464 3.98 5.25 22.36
N GLU A 465 4.34 6.45 21.91
CA GLU A 465 4.53 6.75 20.47
C GLU A 465 5.95 7.24 20.23
N THR A 466 6.56 6.79 19.14
CA THR A 466 7.99 6.97 18.89
C THR A 466 8.26 7.59 17.52
N SER A 467 9.36 8.34 17.41
CA SER A 467 9.91 8.87 16.17
C SER A 467 11.43 8.85 16.23
N GLY A 468 12.05 7.94 15.47
CA GLY A 468 13.49 7.69 15.59
C GLY A 468 13.84 7.23 17.00
N ARG A 469 14.61 8.03 17.74
CA ARG A 469 14.95 7.77 19.16
C ARG A 469 14.11 8.58 20.14
N HIS A 470 13.24 9.45 19.63
CA HIS A 470 12.40 10.31 20.44
C HIS A 470 11.05 9.66 20.69
N TRP A 471 10.44 9.98 21.83
CA TRP A 471 9.19 9.37 22.22
C TRP A 471 8.42 10.23 23.21
N VAL A 472 7.11 9.99 23.27
CA VAL A 472 6.19 10.49 24.30
C VAL A 472 5.33 9.34 24.80
N ALA A 473 4.88 9.40 26.05
CA ALA A 473 3.99 8.40 26.62
C ALA A 473 2.85 9.02 27.43
N GLN A 474 1.67 8.46 27.28
CA GLN A 474 0.43 8.87 27.94
C GLN A 474 -0.09 7.76 28.86
N ARG A 475 -0.41 8.11 30.10
CA ARG A 475 -0.90 7.20 31.13
C ARG A 475 -2.42 7.09 31.09
N ILE A 476 -2.93 5.86 31.11
CA ILE A 476 -4.35 5.53 31.10
C ILE A 476 -4.68 4.68 32.33
N THR A 477 -5.68 5.11 33.10
CA THR A 477 -6.11 4.42 34.34
C THR A 477 -7.61 4.18 34.42
N LYS A 478 -8.39 4.72 33.47
CA LYS A 478 -9.85 4.64 33.45
C LYS A 478 -10.39 4.80 32.03
N GLY A 479 -11.61 4.30 31.81
CA GLY A 479 -12.30 4.43 30.52
C GLY A 479 -11.67 3.57 29.43
N VAL A 480 -11.68 4.04 28.18
CA VAL A 480 -11.18 3.29 27.04
C VAL A 480 -10.10 4.07 26.29
N ARG A 481 -9.15 3.35 25.69
CA ARG A 481 -8.14 3.90 24.78
C ARG A 481 -7.84 2.88 23.69
N ASN A 482 -7.62 3.35 22.47
CA ASN A 482 -7.11 2.52 21.38
C ASN A 482 -5.95 3.21 20.68
N ILE A 483 -5.13 2.42 20.03
CA ILE A 483 -4.12 2.85 19.07
C ILE A 483 -4.25 2.02 17.80
N SER A 484 -3.88 2.65 16.69
CA SER A 484 -3.94 2.11 15.34
C SER A 484 -2.70 2.61 14.60
N ASN A 485 -2.66 2.51 13.27
CA ASN A 485 -1.51 2.96 12.47
C ASN A 485 -1.41 4.48 12.26
N CYS A 486 -1.72 5.25 13.30
CA CYS A 486 -1.65 6.70 13.30
C CYS A 486 -1.13 7.19 14.65
N MET A 487 -0.44 8.33 14.64
CA MET A 487 -0.07 9.02 15.88
C MET A 487 -1.29 9.71 16.49
N SER A 488 -1.40 9.62 17.81
CA SER A 488 -2.60 9.95 18.58
C SER A 488 -2.28 10.81 19.80
N ILE A 489 -1.07 10.73 20.36
CA ILE A 489 -0.69 11.54 21.53
C ILE A 489 -0.48 13.00 21.10
N ARG A 490 -1.25 13.92 21.68
CA ARG A 490 -1.21 15.35 21.38
C ARG A 490 -0.22 16.04 22.31
N SER A 491 -0.69 17.02 23.08
CA SER A 491 0.07 17.76 24.09
C SER A 491 -0.17 17.26 25.52
N ASP A 492 -0.98 16.22 25.68
CA ASP A 492 -1.41 15.61 26.94
C ASP A 492 -0.63 14.33 27.29
N PHE A 493 0.66 14.29 26.93
CA PHE A 493 1.59 13.24 27.37
C PHE A 493 2.10 13.47 28.79
N ASP A 494 2.37 12.39 29.51
CA ASP A 494 2.87 12.41 30.89
C ASP A 494 4.40 12.28 30.96
N LEU A 495 5.00 11.54 30.02
CA LEU A 495 6.45 11.30 29.94
C LEU A 495 6.93 11.54 28.50
N CYS A 496 8.20 11.91 28.34
CA CYS A 496 8.82 12.07 27.04
C CYS A 496 10.34 11.94 27.12
N SER A 497 11.00 11.70 25.97
CA SER A 497 12.46 11.75 25.87
C SER A 497 12.98 13.18 26.08
N ASP A 498 14.10 13.34 26.80
CA ASP A 498 14.66 14.64 27.22
C ASP A 498 14.79 15.68 26.10
N ASN A 499 15.08 15.24 24.86
CA ASN A 499 15.40 16.12 23.74
C ASN A 499 14.27 16.25 22.69
N VAL A 500 13.05 15.77 22.96
CA VAL A 500 11.98 15.75 21.95
C VAL A 500 11.62 17.16 21.45
N CYS A 501 11.46 18.14 22.34
CA CYS A 501 11.13 19.52 21.96
C CYS A 501 12.27 20.20 21.21
N HIS A 502 13.51 19.96 21.65
CA HIS A 502 14.70 20.49 20.98
C HIS A 502 14.84 19.93 19.56
N HIS A 503 14.67 18.61 19.40
CA HIS A 503 14.71 17.95 18.09
C HIS A 503 13.58 18.45 17.19
N ALA A 504 12.34 18.52 17.69
CA ALA A 504 11.20 19.05 16.94
C ALA A 504 11.45 20.48 16.44
N THR A 505 12.03 21.34 17.30
CA THR A 505 12.39 22.71 16.93
C THR A 505 13.50 22.73 15.87
N LYS A 506 14.54 21.93 16.06
CA LYS A 506 15.70 21.87 15.15
C LYS A 506 15.31 21.37 13.76
N GLN A 507 14.41 20.40 13.67
CA GLN A 507 13.90 19.88 12.40
C GLN A 507 12.80 20.78 11.77
N GLY A 508 12.39 21.84 12.46
CA GLY A 508 11.30 22.71 12.01
C GLY A 508 9.93 22.05 12.04
N TYR A 509 9.74 21.06 12.93
CA TYR A 509 8.48 20.34 13.09
C TYR A 509 7.48 21.09 13.95
N TRP A 510 7.99 21.87 14.90
CA TRP A 510 7.22 22.64 15.87
C TRP A 510 8.03 23.86 16.29
N LYS A 511 7.34 24.92 16.75
CA LYS A 511 7.98 26.09 17.36
C LYS A 511 7.40 26.31 18.75
N GLU A 512 8.26 26.67 19.69
CA GLU A 512 7.85 26.97 21.07
C GLU A 512 6.80 28.11 21.16
N SER A 513 6.81 29.02 20.17
CA SER A 513 5.78 30.07 20.04
C SER A 513 4.37 29.55 19.78
N ASP A 514 4.22 28.32 19.30
CA ASP A 514 2.94 27.75 18.87
C ASP A 514 2.19 27.09 20.05
N GLY A 515 2.75 27.14 21.27
CA GLY A 515 2.20 26.53 22.47
C GLY A 515 2.87 25.18 22.81
N PRO A 516 2.32 24.39 23.77
CA PRO A 516 2.86 23.08 24.13
C PRO A 516 3.05 22.18 22.91
N LEU A 517 4.09 21.33 22.94
CA LEU A 517 4.35 20.39 21.85
C LEU A 517 3.14 19.48 21.65
N ASP A 518 2.59 19.50 20.44
CA ASP A 518 1.61 18.54 19.98
C ASP A 518 2.34 17.44 19.19
N PHE A 519 2.59 16.29 19.83
CA PHE A 519 3.53 15.31 19.29
C PHE A 519 3.02 14.69 17.98
N ALA A 520 1.77 14.22 17.94
CA ALA A 520 1.17 13.67 16.74
C ALA A 520 1.13 14.68 15.59
N ALA A 521 0.76 15.94 15.85
CA ALA A 521 0.74 16.97 14.81
C ALA A 521 2.15 17.30 14.28
N ALA A 522 3.13 17.38 15.17
CA ALA A 522 4.50 17.75 14.82
C ALA A 522 5.23 16.64 14.05
N PHE A 523 5.07 15.38 14.47
CA PHE A 523 5.88 14.25 14.02
C PHE A 523 5.20 13.34 13.00
N SER A 524 3.88 13.38 12.81
CA SER A 524 3.21 12.53 11.80
C SER A 524 3.61 12.93 10.37
N THR A 525 3.79 11.94 9.48
CA THR A 525 4.06 12.22 8.05
C THR A 525 2.91 12.96 7.35
N CYS A 526 1.71 12.92 7.92
CA CYS A 526 0.54 13.54 7.33
C CYS A 526 0.30 15.01 7.79
N GLY A 527 1.19 15.55 8.63
CA GLY A 527 1.11 16.92 9.14
C GLY A 527 -0.15 17.23 9.96
N ASN A 528 -0.35 18.51 10.29
CA ASN A 528 -1.41 19.00 11.20
C ASN A 528 -2.87 18.68 10.75
N ALA A 529 -3.09 18.17 9.54
CA ALA A 529 -4.42 18.00 8.95
C ALA A 529 -5.01 16.57 9.09
N GLU A 530 -4.22 15.58 9.47
CA GLU A 530 -4.61 14.16 9.41
C GLU A 530 -4.25 13.40 10.70
N THR A 531 -4.74 13.91 11.82
CA THR A 531 -4.46 13.36 13.16
C THR A 531 -5.73 12.80 13.76
N GLU A 532 -5.74 11.51 14.15
CA GLU A 532 -6.84 10.72 14.75
C GLU A 532 -8.20 10.71 14.00
N MET A 533 -8.73 11.89 13.68
CA MET A 533 -10.05 12.17 13.10
C MET A 533 -10.20 11.76 11.63
N SER A 534 -9.09 11.50 10.94
CA SER A 534 -9.07 11.04 9.54
C SER A 534 -8.80 9.54 9.40
N ASP A 535 -8.22 8.89 10.41
CA ASP A 535 -7.93 7.45 10.33
C ASP A 535 -9.21 6.64 10.59
N GLN A 536 -9.66 5.92 9.57
CA GLN A 536 -10.92 5.19 9.59
C GLN A 536 -10.93 4.05 10.61
N ARG A 537 -9.80 3.36 10.82
CA ARG A 537 -9.68 2.24 11.77
C ARG A 537 -9.65 2.75 13.20
N PHE A 538 -8.86 3.77 13.48
CA PHE A 538 -8.80 4.44 14.77
C PHE A 538 -10.18 4.98 15.17
N CYS A 539 -10.82 5.75 14.30
CA CYS A 539 -12.16 6.30 14.54
C CYS A 539 -13.23 5.20 14.64
N GLY A 540 -13.15 4.16 13.81
CA GLY A 540 -14.05 3.02 13.83
C GLY A 540 -13.95 2.24 15.13
N GLY A 541 -12.73 1.89 15.53
CA GLY A 541 -12.40 1.21 16.77
C GLY A 541 -12.81 2.00 18.00
N ARG A 542 -12.56 3.32 18.02
CA ARG A 542 -13.04 4.20 19.08
C ARG A 542 -14.57 4.19 19.20
N LYS A 543 -15.29 4.30 18.09
CA LYS A 543 -16.77 4.23 18.08
C LYS A 543 -17.28 2.88 18.58
N LEU A 544 -16.60 1.79 18.24
CA LEU A 544 -16.94 0.45 18.73
C LEU A 544 -16.68 0.33 20.24
N LEU A 545 -15.53 0.77 20.73
CA LEU A 545 -15.24 0.84 22.17
C LEU A 545 -16.33 1.62 22.91
N GLU A 546 -16.64 2.84 22.44
CA GLU A 546 -17.65 3.72 23.05
C GLU A 546 -19.05 3.08 23.03
N LYS A 547 -19.42 2.42 21.93
CA LYS A 547 -20.70 1.69 21.80
C LYS A 547 -20.84 0.60 22.88
N HIS A 548 -19.78 -0.13 23.19
CA HIS A 548 -19.78 -1.19 24.19
C HIS A 548 -19.53 -0.66 25.63
N SER A 549 -18.82 0.46 25.78
CA SER A 549 -18.51 1.06 27.09
C SER A 549 -19.64 1.92 27.67
N ASN A 550 -20.50 2.52 26.83
CA ASN A 550 -21.62 3.37 27.26
C ASN A 550 -22.69 2.65 28.11
N LYS A 551 -22.53 1.34 28.32
CA LYS A 551 -23.36 0.52 29.21
C LYS A 551 -22.61 -0.02 30.43
N GLY A 552 -21.32 0.29 30.61
CA GLY A 552 -20.46 -0.29 31.66
C GLY A 552 -20.26 -1.81 31.50
N THR A 553 -20.47 -2.33 30.30
CA THR A 553 -20.53 -3.76 30.00
C THR A 553 -19.44 -4.20 29.02
N MET A 554 -18.30 -3.49 28.93
CA MET A 554 -17.20 -4.01 28.13
C MET A 554 -16.74 -5.34 28.73
N THR A 555 -16.87 -6.41 27.97
CA THR A 555 -16.42 -7.78 28.33
C THR A 555 -15.39 -8.28 27.32
N LYS A 556 -14.70 -9.38 27.63
CA LYS A 556 -13.80 -10.02 26.66
C LYS A 556 -14.52 -10.45 25.39
N GLU A 557 -15.78 -10.86 25.47
CA GLU A 557 -16.58 -11.24 24.29
C GLU A 557 -16.87 -10.03 23.40
N ALA A 558 -17.17 -8.88 23.99
CA ALA A 558 -17.29 -7.62 23.26
C ALA A 558 -15.96 -7.24 22.58
N MET A 559 -14.83 -7.38 23.28
CA MET A 559 -13.52 -7.15 22.67
C MET A 559 -13.24 -8.11 21.52
N MET A 560 -13.58 -9.40 21.65
CA MET A 560 -13.47 -10.37 20.55
C MET A 560 -14.39 -10.01 19.36
N GLU A 561 -15.56 -9.40 19.60
CA GLU A 561 -16.43 -8.88 18.53
C GLU A 561 -15.77 -7.70 17.80
N ILE A 562 -15.18 -6.77 18.54
CA ILE A 562 -14.44 -5.62 17.98
C ILE A 562 -13.30 -6.10 17.08
N LEU A 563 -12.48 -7.04 17.56
CA LEU A 563 -11.35 -7.61 16.80
C LEU A 563 -11.78 -8.39 15.54
N ARG A 564 -13.08 -8.70 15.39
CA ARG A 564 -13.66 -9.38 14.23
C ARG A 564 -14.39 -8.45 13.26
N ASP A 565 -14.47 -7.15 13.56
CA ASP A 565 -15.25 -6.22 12.77
C ASP A 565 -14.58 -5.89 11.43
N HIS A 566 -15.22 -6.29 10.33
CA HIS A 566 -14.76 -5.98 8.97
C HIS A 566 -15.07 -4.54 8.54
N LYS A 567 -16.18 -3.97 9.05
CA LYS A 567 -16.70 -2.70 8.55
C LYS A 567 -15.78 -1.52 8.88
N SER A 568 -15.15 -1.56 10.04
CA SER A 568 -14.13 -0.62 10.49
C SER A 568 -12.75 -0.89 9.88
N GLY A 569 -12.54 -2.07 9.29
CA GLY A 569 -11.23 -2.52 8.82
C GLY A 569 -10.35 -3.16 9.90
N ILE A 570 -10.84 -3.32 11.14
CA ILE A 570 -10.08 -3.91 12.25
C ILE A 570 -9.69 -5.37 11.96
N CYS A 571 -10.64 -6.16 11.46
CA CYS A 571 -10.36 -7.49 10.94
C CYS A 571 -9.95 -7.37 9.46
N MET A 572 -8.63 -7.37 9.20
CA MET A 572 -8.05 -7.09 7.90
C MET A 572 -8.08 -8.32 6.98
N HIS A 573 -8.59 -8.10 5.76
CA HIS A 573 -8.61 -9.07 4.66
C HIS A 573 -8.34 -8.34 3.34
N GLY A 574 -7.13 -8.44 2.80
CA GLY A 574 -6.81 -7.96 1.46
C GLY A 574 -5.72 -6.88 1.41
N GLY A 575 -5.37 -6.45 0.20
CA GLY A 575 -4.30 -5.47 -0.02
C GLY A 575 -2.88 -6.03 0.21
N GLY A 576 -2.72 -7.36 0.13
CA GLY A 576 -1.46 -8.05 0.45
C GLY A 576 -1.21 -8.24 1.95
N PHE A 577 -2.17 -7.90 2.81
CA PHE A 577 -2.11 -8.08 4.25
C PHE A 577 -3.33 -8.85 4.76
N GLU A 578 -3.17 -9.49 5.92
CA GLU A 578 -4.24 -10.15 6.64
C GLU A 578 -4.03 -10.05 8.16
N THR A 579 -5.11 -10.10 8.93
CA THR A 579 -4.97 -10.34 10.37
C THR A 579 -4.49 -11.77 10.59
N THR A 580 -3.21 -11.92 10.93
CA THR A 580 -2.52 -13.21 11.15
C THR A 580 -2.73 -13.77 12.55
N SER A 581 -3.08 -12.93 13.52
CA SER A 581 -3.37 -13.36 14.89
C SER A 581 -4.16 -12.30 15.65
N ALA A 582 -5.01 -12.73 16.58
CA ALA A 582 -5.73 -11.85 17.50
C ALA A 582 -5.56 -12.33 18.94
N TRP A 583 -5.52 -11.37 19.87
CA TRP A 583 -5.24 -11.58 21.28
C TRP A 583 -6.19 -10.76 22.14
N VAL A 584 -6.78 -11.37 23.17
CA VAL A 584 -7.56 -10.70 24.22
C VAL A 584 -7.03 -11.11 25.59
N SER A 585 -6.75 -10.14 26.46
CA SER A 585 -6.41 -10.41 27.87
C SER A 585 -7.50 -9.85 28.78
N GLU A 586 -7.95 -10.66 29.73
CA GLU A 586 -8.88 -10.25 30.79
C GLU A 586 -8.17 -10.30 32.14
N PHE A 587 -8.04 -9.13 32.76
CA PHE A 587 -7.52 -8.99 34.11
C PHE A 587 -8.68 -9.01 35.08
N THR A 588 -8.52 -9.73 36.19
CA THR A 588 -9.43 -9.69 37.34
C THR A 588 -8.62 -9.33 38.56
N THR A 589 -8.86 -8.13 39.09
CA THR A 589 -8.17 -7.58 40.26
C THR A 589 -9.07 -7.65 41.48
N ASN A 590 -8.63 -8.41 42.50
CA ASN A 590 -9.27 -8.53 43.80
C ASN A 590 -8.32 -8.03 44.89
N GLY A 591 -8.42 -6.75 45.24
CA GLY A 591 -7.49 -6.12 46.18
C GLY A 591 -6.10 -5.95 45.55
N LYS A 592 -5.08 -6.64 46.09
CA LYS A 592 -3.70 -6.62 45.54
C LYS A 592 -3.42 -7.77 44.56
N ASP A 593 -4.31 -8.76 44.49
CA ASP A 593 -4.13 -9.92 43.64
C ASP A 593 -4.77 -9.65 42.27
N THR A 594 -3.96 -9.74 41.21
CA THR A 594 -4.41 -9.64 39.83
C THR A 594 -4.19 -10.97 39.14
N ASN A 595 -5.27 -11.56 38.63
CA ASN A 595 -5.20 -12.72 37.75
C ASN A 595 -5.41 -12.28 36.30
N VAL A 596 -4.64 -12.83 35.37
CA VAL A 596 -4.73 -12.51 33.94
C VAL A 596 -5.02 -13.77 33.14
N ARG A 597 -6.06 -13.73 32.32
CA ARG A 597 -6.40 -14.79 31.37
C ARG A 597 -6.18 -14.31 29.94
N HIS A 598 -5.55 -15.13 29.12
CA HIS A 598 -5.21 -14.80 27.74
C HIS A 598 -5.99 -15.68 26.77
N PHE A 599 -6.67 -15.06 25.81
CA PHE A 599 -7.47 -15.71 24.79
C PHE A 599 -6.89 -15.34 23.43
N VAL A 600 -6.46 -16.33 22.64
CA VAL A 600 -5.72 -16.10 21.39
C VAL A 600 -6.26 -16.96 20.26
N THR A 601 -6.14 -16.50 19.01
CA THR A 601 -6.56 -17.30 17.84
C THR A 601 -5.49 -18.26 17.34
N GLY A 602 -4.20 -17.90 17.52
CA GLY A 602 -3.06 -18.71 17.07
C GLY A 602 -3.05 -18.98 15.56
N GLY A 603 -3.56 -18.04 14.77
CA GLY A 603 -3.62 -18.13 13.31
C GLY A 603 -4.56 -17.11 12.68
N PRO A 604 -4.52 -17.01 11.33
CA PRO A 604 -5.12 -15.90 10.59
C PRO A 604 -6.63 -15.92 10.62
N HIS A 605 -7.21 -14.75 10.33
CA HIS A 605 -8.65 -14.50 10.21
C HIS A 605 -9.40 -14.76 11.53
N PRO A 606 -9.31 -13.87 12.52
CA PRO A 606 -10.00 -14.03 13.80
C PRO A 606 -11.53 -14.12 13.65
N CYS A 607 -12.09 -13.60 12.56
CA CYS A 607 -13.51 -13.77 12.21
C CYS A 607 -13.91 -15.22 11.91
N LYS A 608 -12.97 -16.09 11.54
CA LYS A 608 -13.17 -17.51 11.23
C LYS A 608 -12.58 -18.45 12.29
N LYS A 609 -11.81 -17.92 13.25
CA LYS A 609 -11.11 -18.70 14.28
C LYS A 609 -11.77 -18.50 15.65
N ALA A 610 -11.78 -19.56 16.45
CA ALA A 610 -12.14 -19.48 17.86
C ALA A 610 -10.95 -18.94 18.66
N PHE A 611 -11.25 -18.07 19.62
CA PHE A 611 -10.29 -17.69 20.66
C PHE A 611 -10.15 -18.86 21.66
N ARG A 612 -8.92 -19.24 21.97
CA ARG A 612 -8.59 -20.29 22.94
C ARG A 612 -7.83 -19.70 24.10
N GLU A 613 -8.16 -20.16 25.31
CA GLU A 613 -7.43 -19.74 26.50
C GLU A 613 -6.05 -20.40 26.52
N GLU A 614 -5.01 -19.61 26.79
CA GLU A 614 -3.61 -20.05 26.85
C GLU A 614 -2.97 -19.55 28.15
N SER A 615 -2.20 -20.41 28.81
CA SER A 615 -1.39 -20.06 29.98
C SER A 615 0.05 -19.72 29.59
N ILE A 616 0.74 -18.93 30.41
CA ILE A 616 2.18 -18.63 30.24
C ILE A 616 3.03 -19.85 30.63
N ILE A 617 2.59 -20.58 31.66
CA ILE A 617 3.24 -21.76 32.23
C ILE A 617 2.40 -23.01 31.94
#